data_AF-K7ZL86-F1
#
_entry.id   AF-K7ZL86-F1
#
_cell.length_a   1.000
_cell.length_b   1.000
_cell.length_c   1.000
_cell.angle_alpha   90.00
_cell.angle_beta   90.00
_cell.angle_gamma   90.00
#
_symmetry.space_group_name_H-M   'P 1'
#
loop_
_entity.id
_entity.type
_entity.pdbx_description
1 polymer ?
#
loop_
_entity_poly.entity_id
_entity_poly.type
_entity_poly.pdbx_seq_one_letter_code
_entity_poly.pdbx_strand_id
1 'polypeptide(L)'
;MTSLEWLLLLVPTTIYFFYRWSVATFDYFDKRGVPFVKPVPLLGGMWNFFSGKMHMVDAGSLGYEMFPDSRFSGFFAFRKPGYLIHDPELVKQITIKDFDHFADHT
;
A
#
# COMPACT_ATOMS: atom_id res chain seq x y z
N MET A 1 10.04 42.18 -5.26
CA MET A 1 9.55 40.87 -4.85
C MET A 1 10.10 40.57 -3.45
N THR A 2 9.24 40.49 -2.43
CA THR A 2 9.67 40.29 -1.03
C THR A 2 9.85 38.80 -0.71
N SER A 3 10.57 38.47 0.37
CA SER A 3 10.77 37.08 0.83
C SER A 3 9.45 36.35 1.13
N LEU A 4 8.40 37.08 1.49
CA LEU A 4 7.06 36.55 1.76
C LEU A 4 6.36 35.99 0.50
N GLU A 5 6.55 36.65 -0.66
CA GLU A 5 5.94 36.21 -1.93
C GLU A 5 6.54 34.89 -2.42
N TRP A 6 7.84 34.67 -2.20
CA TRP A 6 8.49 33.40 -2.50
C TRP A 6 7.96 32.26 -1.63
N LEU A 7 7.71 32.50 -0.35
CA LEU A 7 7.13 31.50 0.55
C LEU A 7 5.71 31.09 0.11
N LEU A 8 4.89 32.07 -0.31
CA LEU A 8 3.52 31.83 -0.78
C LEU A 8 3.48 30.99 -2.07
N LEU A 9 4.53 31.00 -2.89
CA LEU A 9 4.61 30.18 -4.11
C LEU A 9 5.30 28.84 -3.87
N LEU A 10 6.41 28.82 -3.13
CA LEU A 10 7.23 27.62 -2.94
C LEU A 10 6.56 26.58 -2.05
N VAL A 11 5.87 27.00 -0.98
CA VAL A 11 5.18 26.08 -0.06
C VAL A 11 4.09 25.26 -0.75
N PRO A 12 3.08 25.86 -1.42
CA PRO A 12 2.04 25.08 -2.09
C PRO A 12 2.60 24.24 -3.26
N THR A 13 3.60 24.76 -3.98
CA THR A 13 4.25 24.01 -5.05
C THR A 13 4.94 22.76 -4.51
N THR A 14 5.68 22.89 -3.41
CA THR A 14 6.35 21.76 -2.74
C THR A 14 5.33 20.75 -2.21
N ILE A 15 4.25 21.21 -1.57
CA ILE A 15 3.16 20.34 -1.10
C ILE A 15 2.52 19.59 -2.27
N TYR A 16 2.28 20.26 -3.40
CA TYR A 16 1.70 19.64 -4.59
C TYR A 16 2.60 18.53 -5.15
N PHE A 17 3.90 18.81 -5.34
CA PHE A 17 4.84 17.80 -5.83
C PHE A 17 5.00 16.65 -4.86
N PHE A 18 5.05 16.94 -3.55
CA PHE A 18 5.11 15.93 -2.52
C PHE A 18 3.86 15.04 -2.52
N TYR A 19 2.67 15.64 -2.62
CA TYR A 19 1.40 14.91 -2.74
C TYR A 19 1.40 14.00 -3.97
N ARG A 20 1.74 14.55 -5.15
CA ARG A 20 1.81 13.79 -6.41
C ARG A 20 2.80 12.63 -6.32
N TRP A 21 3.99 12.86 -5.76
CA TRP A 21 4.97 11.81 -5.51
C TRP A 21 4.42 10.73 -4.57
N SER A 22 3.72 11.13 -3.51
CA SER A 22 3.18 10.21 -2.50
C SER A 22 2.12 9.25 -3.05
N VAL A 23 1.29 9.69 -4.00
CA VAL A 23 0.20 8.88 -4.58
C VAL A 23 0.56 8.21 -5.91
N ALA A 24 1.73 8.51 -6.49
CA ALA A 24 2.12 8.06 -7.83
C ALA A 24 2.15 6.54 -8.04
N THR A 25 2.19 5.73 -6.97
CA THR A 25 2.23 4.26 -7.06
C THR A 25 0.89 3.58 -6.80
N PHE A 26 -0.14 4.35 -6.39
CA PHE A 26 -1.41 3.80 -5.90
C PHE A 26 -2.35 3.28 -6.98
N ASP A 27 -1.99 3.44 -8.26
CA ASP A 27 -2.71 2.85 -9.40
C ASP A 27 -2.26 1.42 -9.76
N TYR A 28 -1.29 0.85 -9.01
CA TYR A 28 -0.69 -0.45 -9.31
C TYR A 28 -1.71 -1.60 -9.36
N PHE A 29 -2.59 -1.69 -8.35
CA PHE A 29 -3.60 -2.76 -8.25
C PHE A 29 -4.82 -2.49 -9.11
N ASP A 30 -5.22 -1.22 -9.25
CA ASP A 30 -6.32 -0.78 -10.10
C ASP A 30 -6.08 -1.18 -11.56
N LYS A 31 -4.86 -0.91 -12.07
CA LYS A 31 -4.43 -1.34 -13.42
C LYS A 31 -4.42 -2.86 -13.63
N ARG A 32 -4.40 -3.65 -12.55
CA ARG A 32 -4.36 -5.12 -12.58
C ARG A 32 -5.71 -5.76 -12.26
N GLY A 33 -6.73 -4.96 -11.95
CA GLY A 33 -8.04 -5.47 -11.52
C GLY A 33 -7.98 -6.26 -10.21
N VAL A 34 -6.99 -5.98 -9.36
CA VAL A 34 -6.83 -6.66 -8.06
C VAL A 34 -7.54 -5.84 -6.99
N PRO A 35 -8.45 -6.41 -6.19
CA PRO A 35 -9.07 -5.68 -5.08
C PRO A 35 -8.01 -5.31 -4.04
N PHE A 36 -8.03 -4.09 -3.52
CA PHE A 36 -7.00 -3.61 -2.59
C PHE A 36 -7.54 -2.60 -1.58
N VAL A 37 -6.87 -2.55 -0.42
CA VAL A 37 -7.18 -1.54 0.62
C VAL A 37 -6.83 -0.15 0.09
N LYS A 38 -7.79 0.77 0.08
CA LYS A 38 -7.55 2.14 -0.40
C LYS A 38 -6.44 2.82 0.43
N PRO A 39 -5.33 3.21 -0.20
CA PRO A 39 -4.20 3.80 0.51
C PRO A 39 -4.45 5.27 0.85
N VAL A 40 -3.91 5.71 1.98
CA VAL A 40 -3.82 7.12 2.37
C VAL A 40 -2.51 7.70 1.79
N PRO A 41 -2.50 8.97 1.32
CA PRO A 41 -1.26 9.61 0.86
C PRO A 41 -0.11 9.44 1.85
N LEU A 42 1.09 9.14 1.33
CA LEU A 42 2.32 8.84 2.06
C LEU A 42 2.33 7.53 2.85
N LEU A 43 1.29 7.26 3.64
CA LEU A 43 1.26 6.15 4.60
C LEU A 43 0.69 4.85 4.01
N GLY A 44 0.04 4.91 2.85
CA GLY A 44 -0.59 3.74 2.25
C GLY A 44 -1.70 3.20 3.15
N GLY A 45 -1.76 1.87 3.30
CA GLY A 45 -2.64 1.20 4.24
C GLY A 45 -2.13 1.19 5.69
N MET A 46 -0.93 1.72 5.97
CA MET A 46 -0.34 1.76 7.33
C MET A 46 -1.01 2.79 8.24
N TRP A 47 -1.90 3.64 7.73
CA TRP A 47 -2.59 4.66 8.53
C TRP A 47 -3.35 4.08 9.73
N ASN A 48 -4.02 2.94 9.56
CA ASN A 48 -4.77 2.30 10.64
C ASN A 48 -3.83 1.79 11.76
N PHE A 49 -2.61 1.39 11.41
CA PHE A 49 -1.56 1.05 12.37
C PHE A 49 -1.05 2.29 13.11
N PHE A 50 -0.66 3.35 12.39
CA PHE A 50 -0.14 4.58 13.00
C PHE A 50 -1.17 5.34 13.84
N SER A 51 -2.45 5.26 13.47
CA SER A 51 -3.54 5.91 14.24
C SER A 51 -3.95 5.11 15.48
N GLY A 52 -3.30 3.97 15.77
CA GLY A 52 -3.62 3.11 16.91
C GLY A 52 -4.99 2.42 16.81
N LYS A 53 -5.62 2.46 15.63
CA LYS A 53 -6.94 1.86 15.38
C LYS A 53 -6.86 0.36 15.10
N MET A 54 -5.67 -0.15 14.79
CA MET A 54 -5.48 -1.52 14.32
C MET A 54 -4.09 -2.04 14.69
N HIS A 55 -4.01 -3.26 15.20
CA HIS A 55 -2.72 -3.91 15.41
C HIS A 55 -2.16 -4.43 14.07
N MET A 56 -0.83 -4.60 13.98
CA MET A 56 -0.20 -5.07 12.73
C MET A 56 -0.68 -6.48 12.32
N VAL A 57 -1.05 -7.30 13.31
CA VAL A 57 -1.63 -8.63 13.09
C VAL A 57 -3.00 -8.51 12.41
N ASP A 58 -3.84 -7.60 12.90
CA ASP A 58 -5.17 -7.38 12.32
C ASP A 58 -5.05 -6.88 10.88
N ALA A 59 -4.04 -6.04 10.58
CA ALA A 59 -3.80 -5.52 9.24
C ALA A 59 -3.56 -6.63 8.19
N GLY A 60 -3.00 -7.78 8.60
CA GLY A 60 -2.87 -8.96 7.75
C GLY A 60 -4.22 -9.62 7.43
N SER A 61 -5.13 -9.62 8.40
CA SER A 61 -6.51 -10.15 8.25
C SER A 61 -7.45 -9.19 7.52
N LEU A 62 -7.12 -7.89 7.47
CA LEU A 62 -7.97 -6.86 6.86
C LEU A 62 -8.35 -7.17 5.40
N GLY A 63 -7.39 -7.70 4.63
CA GLY A 63 -7.65 -8.10 3.24
C GLY A 63 -8.68 -9.22 3.15
N TYR A 64 -8.58 -10.21 4.04
CA TYR A 64 -9.50 -11.34 4.14
C TYR A 64 -10.92 -10.88 4.49
N GLU A 65 -11.03 -9.94 5.44
CA GLU A 65 -12.33 -9.41 5.89
C GLU A 65 -13.01 -8.51 4.86
N MET A 66 -12.26 -7.65 4.17
CA MET A 66 -12.84 -6.71 3.20
C MET A 66 -13.12 -7.35 1.84
N PHE A 67 -12.40 -8.41 1.48
CA PHE A 67 -12.48 -9.06 0.17
C PHE A 67 -12.64 -10.58 0.30
N PRO A 68 -13.71 -11.07 0.96
CA PRO A 68 -13.87 -12.50 1.29
C PRO A 68 -13.97 -13.41 0.05
N ASP A 69 -14.48 -12.90 -1.07
CA ASP A 69 -14.62 -13.67 -2.32
C ASP A 69 -13.32 -13.70 -3.15
N SER A 70 -12.27 -13.00 -2.71
CA SER A 70 -10.99 -12.92 -3.41
C SER A 70 -9.96 -13.88 -2.81
N ARG A 71 -9.21 -14.58 -3.67
CA ARG A 71 -8.12 -15.47 -3.24
C ARG A 71 -6.90 -14.69 -2.71
N PHE A 72 -6.79 -13.42 -3.09
CA PHE A 72 -5.78 -12.48 -2.63
C PHE A 72 -6.26 -11.05 -2.83
N SER A 73 -5.69 -10.13 -2.08
CA SER A 73 -5.91 -8.69 -2.21
C SER A 73 -4.61 -7.91 -2.18
N GLY A 74 -4.66 -6.64 -2.58
CA GLY A 74 -3.55 -5.71 -2.52
C GLY A 74 -3.55 -4.88 -1.24
N PHE A 75 -2.35 -4.53 -0.80
CA PHE A 75 -2.09 -3.59 0.28
C PHE A 75 -0.91 -2.69 -0.11
N PHE A 76 -0.87 -1.47 0.40
CA PHE A 76 0.28 -0.58 0.23
C PHE A 76 0.97 -0.35 1.57
N ALA A 77 2.18 -0.88 1.71
CA ALA A 77 3.09 -0.51 2.79
C ALA A 77 3.81 0.78 2.36
N PHE A 78 3.36 1.92 2.88
CA PHE A 78 3.72 3.25 2.34
C PHE A 78 3.40 3.32 0.83
N ARG A 79 4.42 3.45 -0.02
CA ARG A 79 4.31 3.50 -1.48
C ARG A 79 4.53 2.15 -2.16
N LYS A 80 4.96 1.13 -1.41
CA LYS A 80 5.28 -0.20 -1.96
C LYS A 80 4.01 -1.07 -2.01
N PRO A 81 3.65 -1.63 -3.17
CA PRO A 81 2.56 -2.60 -3.25
C PRO A 81 2.99 -3.93 -2.62
N GLY A 82 2.08 -4.58 -1.91
CA GLY A 82 2.23 -5.92 -1.35
C GLY A 82 0.92 -6.70 -1.50
N TYR A 83 1.01 -8.02 -1.62
CA TYR A 83 -0.15 -8.89 -1.73
C TYR A 83 -0.47 -9.53 -0.38
N LEU A 84 -1.75 -9.55 -0.03
CA LEU A 84 -2.31 -10.32 1.08
C LEU A 84 -2.95 -11.58 0.50
N ILE A 85 -2.48 -12.75 0.92
CA ILE A 85 -2.93 -14.04 0.39
C ILE A 85 -3.98 -14.62 1.33
N HIS A 86 -5.16 -14.95 0.79
CA HIS A 86 -6.31 -15.43 1.55
C HIS A 86 -6.55 -16.94 1.36
N ASP A 87 -6.01 -17.50 0.27
CA ASP A 87 -6.18 -18.91 -0.09
C ASP A 87 -5.01 -19.78 0.43
N PRO A 88 -5.27 -20.75 1.32
CA PRO A 88 -4.25 -21.67 1.83
C PRO A 88 -3.50 -22.45 0.73
N GLU A 89 -4.15 -22.77 -0.38
CA GLU A 89 -3.49 -23.46 -1.50
C GLU A 89 -2.50 -22.53 -2.21
N LEU A 90 -2.81 -21.24 -2.32
CA LEU A 90 -1.85 -20.24 -2.81
C LEU A 90 -0.69 -20.05 -1.84
N VAL A 91 -0.97 -20.00 -0.53
CA VAL A 91 0.10 -19.92 0.49
C VAL A 91 1.03 -21.11 0.32
N LYS A 92 0.50 -22.34 0.25
CA LYS A 92 1.29 -23.56 0.06
C LYS A 92 2.07 -23.56 -1.25
N GLN A 93 1.47 -23.06 -2.32
CA GLN A 93 2.15 -22.92 -3.60
C GLN A 93 3.35 -21.98 -3.49
N ILE A 94 3.15 -20.77 -2.95
CA ILE A 94 4.18 -19.74 -2.82
C ILE A 94 5.28 -20.16 -1.84
N THR A 95 4.92 -20.72 -0.68
CA THR A 95 5.87 -20.96 0.42
C THR A 95 6.55 -22.33 0.37
N ILE A 96 6.06 -23.27 -0.47
CA ILE A 96 6.63 -24.61 -0.59
C ILE A 96 7.03 -24.93 -2.02
N LYS A 97 6.09 -24.88 -2.97
CA LYS A 97 6.34 -25.36 -4.34
C LYS A 97 7.23 -24.41 -5.13
N ASP A 98 6.91 -23.12 -5.04
CA ASP A 98 7.52 -22.07 -5.84
C ASP A 98 8.43 -21.17 -4.98
N PHE A 99 8.83 -21.60 -3.77
CA PHE A 99 9.55 -20.79 -2.79
C PHE A 99 10.77 -20.07 -3.37
N ASP A 100 11.55 -20.76 -4.21
CA ASP A 100 12.75 -20.20 -4.84
C ASP A 100 12.47 -18.96 -5.71
N HIS A 101 11.23 -18.76 -6.20
CA HIS A 101 10.85 -17.56 -6.95
C HIS A 101 10.45 -16.38 -6.06
N PHE A 102 10.10 -16.64 -4.80
CA PHE A 102 9.55 -15.65 -3.86
C PHE A 102 10.49 -15.34 -2.69
N ALA A 103 11.53 -16.15 -2.48
CA ALA A 103 12.55 -15.89 -1.48
C ALA A 103 13.30 -14.60 -1.79
N ASP A 104 13.69 -13.88 -0.74
CA ASP A 104 14.60 -12.76 -0.86
C ASP A 104 16.00 -13.30 -1.14
N HIS A 105 16.53 -13.00 -2.33
CA HIS A 105 17.86 -13.42 -2.78
C HIS A 105 18.91 -12.30 -2.62
N THR A 106 18.54 -11.21 -1.94
CA THR A 106 19.38 -10.03 -1.76
C THR A 106 20.45 -10.24 -0.69
#